data_AF-V7FEA0-F1
#
_entry.id   AF-V7FEA0-F1
#
_cell.length_a   1.000
_cell.length_b   1.000
_cell.length_c   1.000
_cell.angle_alpha   90.00
_cell.angle_beta   90.00
_cell.angle_gamma   90.00
#
_symmetry.space_group_name_H-M   'P 1'
#
loop_
_entity.id
_entity.type
_entity.pdbx_description
1 polymer ?
#
loop_
_entity_poly.entity_id
_entity_poly.type
_entity_poly.pdbx_seq_one_letter_code
_entity_poly.pdbx_strand_id
1 'polypeptide(L)'
;MTISVVGVLGFFLLWLLVTEAGWIQPFFLPSPIAVASRLANMVVSGGYLEDVWASSYRVFGGFFVAAVVAVPIGILIGNFPFFRSLLEPLLSTARYLPATAFVPLMIIWLGINESQKISIVFMGTFFPLALFIASISEGVSSDLMNSAYSLGASSRQVFFKVLLPACVPAIVDALRITAGIAWTYVIVAELVGADKGMGIAILQSQRFLLTDQVIAGIVAVGILGVLTDLAFRYAHRKFFPYMY
;
A
#
# COMPACT_ATOMS: atom_id res chain seq x y z
N MET A 1 -14.25 19.47 -2.92
CA MET A 1 -13.54 19.56 -1.62
C MET A 1 -14.49 19.74 -0.44
N THR A 2 -15.48 20.64 -0.51
CA THR A 2 -16.47 20.86 0.57
C THR A 2 -17.24 19.61 0.98
N ILE A 3 -17.76 18.83 0.02
CA ILE A 3 -18.51 17.58 0.30
C ILE A 3 -17.64 16.53 1.01
N SER A 4 -16.37 16.41 0.62
CA SER A 4 -15.43 15.47 1.24
C SER A 4 -15.14 15.83 2.70
N VAL A 5 -14.97 17.12 3.00
CA VAL A 5 -14.76 17.61 4.37
C VAL A 5 -16.01 17.36 5.22
N VAL A 6 -17.21 17.62 4.68
CA VAL A 6 -18.48 17.34 5.35
C VAL A 6 -18.63 15.85 5.65
N GLY A 7 -18.24 14.96 4.72
CA GLY A 7 -18.29 13.52 4.95
C GLY A 7 -17.39 13.06 6.10
N VAL A 8 -16.14 13.55 6.15
CA VAL A 8 -15.20 13.21 7.23
C VAL A 8 -15.67 13.76 8.58
N LEU A 9 -16.09 15.03 8.62
CA LEU A 9 -16.61 15.64 9.85
C LEU A 9 -17.89 14.95 10.32
N GLY A 10 -18.80 14.61 9.39
CA GLY A 10 -20.02 13.86 9.68
C GLY A 10 -19.73 12.50 10.30
N PHE A 11 -18.73 11.77 9.80
CA PHE A 11 -18.28 10.50 10.37
C PHE A 11 -17.80 10.66 11.82
N PHE A 12 -16.88 11.60 12.09
CA PHE A 12 -16.36 11.80 13.44
C PHE A 12 -17.42 12.35 14.41
N LEU A 13 -18.33 13.19 13.92
CA LEU A 13 -19.43 13.72 14.73
C LEU A 13 -20.43 12.61 15.10
N LEU A 14 -20.77 11.73 14.15
CA LEU A 14 -21.62 10.58 14.43
C LEU A 14 -20.95 9.63 15.43
N TRP A 15 -19.65 9.35 15.26
CA TRP A 15 -18.89 8.53 16.21
C TRP A 15 -18.93 9.16 17.62
N LEU A 16 -18.63 10.45 17.75
CA LEU A 16 -18.68 11.15 19.02
C LEU A 16 -20.07 11.09 19.66
N LEU A 17 -21.13 11.37 18.89
CA LEU A 17 -22.51 11.32 19.39
C LEU A 17 -22.89 9.92 19.90
N VAL A 18 -22.57 8.86 19.17
CA VAL A 18 -22.88 7.48 19.57
C VAL A 18 -22.14 7.09 20.86
N THR A 19 -20.89 7.52 21.03
CA THR A 19 -20.09 7.20 22.21
C THR A 19 -20.47 8.03 23.44
N GLU A 20 -20.73 9.34 23.26
CA GLU A 20 -21.09 10.23 24.37
C GLU A 20 -22.55 10.03 24.82
N ALA A 21 -23.44 9.62 23.91
CA ALA A 21 -24.81 9.25 24.26
C ALA A 21 -24.91 7.92 25.05
N GLY A 22 -23.80 7.19 25.22
CA GLY A 22 -23.76 5.92 25.95
C GLY A 22 -24.47 4.77 25.26
N TRP A 23 -24.78 4.89 23.96
CA TRP A 23 -25.44 3.83 23.18
C TRP A 23 -24.56 2.59 23.02
N ILE A 24 -23.24 2.76 23.11
CA ILE A 24 -22.25 1.69 23.05
C ILE A 24 -21.34 1.83 24.27
N GLN A 25 -21.06 0.72 24.95
CA GLN A 25 -20.14 0.75 26.09
C GLN A 25 -18.72 1.12 25.62
N PRO A 26 -17.99 1.99 26.35
CA PRO A 26 -16.63 2.42 25.98
C PRO A 26 -15.64 1.29 25.78
N PHE A 27 -15.89 0.14 26.43
CA PHE A 27 -15.13 -1.08 26.21
C PHE A 27 -15.17 -1.55 24.75
N PHE A 28 -16.33 -1.46 24.08
CA PHE A 28 -16.48 -1.89 22.68
C PHE A 28 -16.15 -0.77 21.68
N LEU A 29 -16.51 0.48 22.00
CA LEU A 29 -16.21 1.63 21.16
C LEU A 29 -15.80 2.83 22.03
N PRO A 30 -14.50 3.00 22.28
CA PRO A 30 -13.93 4.22 22.84
C PRO A 30 -14.33 5.46 22.04
N SER A 31 -14.49 6.59 22.72
CA SER A 31 -14.75 7.88 22.06
C SER A 31 -13.56 8.31 21.20
N PRO A 32 -13.76 9.08 20.13
CA PRO A 32 -12.66 9.57 19.30
C PRO A 32 -11.64 10.41 20.10
N ILE A 33 -12.08 11.07 21.18
CA ILE A 33 -11.22 11.82 22.11
C ILE A 33 -10.35 10.87 22.94
N ALA A 34 -10.91 9.75 23.43
CA ALA A 34 -10.15 8.73 24.14
C ALA A 34 -9.10 8.09 23.22
N VAL A 35 -9.46 7.78 21.97
CA VAL A 35 -8.51 7.26 20.96
C VAL A 35 -7.39 8.26 20.68
N ALA A 36 -7.70 9.54 20.45
CA ALA A 36 -6.70 10.57 20.17
C ALA A 36 -5.75 10.80 21.36
N SER A 37 -6.28 10.89 22.58
CA SER A 37 -5.45 11.03 23.79
C SER A 37 -4.60 9.79 24.04
N ARG A 38 -5.13 8.58 23.78
CA ARG A 38 -4.36 7.35 23.90
C ARG A 38 -3.22 7.28 22.89
N LEU A 39 -3.48 7.65 21.64
CA LEU A 39 -2.45 7.72 20.61
C LEU A 39 -1.34 8.71 20.99
N ALA A 40 -1.70 9.90 21.47
CA ALA A 40 -0.74 10.89 21.94
C ALA A 40 0.11 10.35 23.10
N ASN A 41 -0.53 9.69 24.07
CA ASN A 41 0.17 9.05 25.17
C ASN A 41 1.13 7.97 24.69
N MET A 42 0.72 7.08 23.77
CA MET A 42 1.58 6.02 23.22
C MET A 42 2.84 6.59 22.56
N VAL A 43 2.72 7.71 21.85
CA VAL A 43 3.86 8.39 21.22
C VAL A 43 4.81 8.99 22.27
N VAL A 44 4.26 9.57 23.35
CA VAL A 44 5.05 10.25 24.40
C VAL A 44 5.66 9.26 25.40
N SER A 45 4.99 8.15 25.72
CA SER A 45 5.41 7.19 26.75
C SER A 45 6.65 6.35 26.37
N GLY A 46 7.25 6.59 25.20
CA GLY A 46 8.40 5.86 24.67
C GLY A 46 8.01 4.50 24.09
N GLY A 47 8.78 4.03 23.09
CA GLY A 47 8.61 2.71 22.48
C GLY A 47 7.74 2.70 21.21
N TYR A 48 6.58 3.36 21.19
CA TYR A 48 5.67 3.27 20.04
C TYR A 48 6.26 3.85 18.73
N LEU A 49 7.14 4.86 18.84
CA LEU A 49 7.85 5.38 17.67
C LEU A 49 8.81 4.35 17.05
N GLU A 50 9.37 3.45 17.84
CA GLU A 50 10.20 2.35 17.33
C GLU A 50 9.34 1.32 16.59
N ASP A 51 8.13 1.06 17.07
CA ASP A 51 7.15 0.21 16.39
C ASP A 51 6.72 0.82 15.05
N VAL A 52 6.41 2.13 15.04
CA VAL A 52 6.09 2.89 13.83
C VAL A 52 7.24 2.82 12.83
N TRP A 53 8.47 3.02 13.28
CA TRP A 53 9.65 2.94 12.43
C TRP A 53 9.85 1.53 11.86
N ALA A 54 9.77 0.49 12.68
CA ALA A 54 9.93 -0.89 12.26
C ALA A 54 8.90 -1.28 11.19
N SER A 55 7.62 -0.95 11.40
CA SER A 55 6.58 -1.18 10.41
C SER A 55 6.80 -0.38 9.12
N SER A 56 7.16 0.90 9.23
CA SER A 56 7.43 1.75 8.07
C SER A 56 8.59 1.20 7.23
N TYR A 57 9.67 0.78 7.88
CA TYR A 57 10.82 0.16 7.23
C TYR A 57 10.41 -1.10 6.45
N ARG A 58 9.60 -1.98 7.05
CA ARG A 58 9.12 -3.20 6.39
C ARG A 58 8.18 -2.91 5.22
N VAL A 59 7.28 -1.94 5.38
CA VAL A 59 6.35 -1.50 4.34
C VAL A 59 7.13 -0.96 3.14
N PHE A 60 7.97 0.04 3.36
CA PHE A 60 8.70 0.68 2.28
C PHE A 60 9.76 -0.24 1.68
N GLY A 61 10.42 -1.08 2.49
CA GLY A 61 11.37 -2.07 1.99
C GLY A 61 10.71 -3.11 1.08
N GLY A 62 9.62 -3.72 1.52
CA GLY A 62 8.89 -4.72 0.72
C GLY A 62 8.25 -4.12 -0.52
N PHE A 63 7.63 -2.95 -0.38
CA PHE A 63 7.03 -2.22 -1.50
C PHE A 63 8.08 -1.78 -2.53
N PHE A 64 9.23 -1.26 -2.08
CA PHE A 64 10.28 -0.81 -2.99
C PHE A 64 10.83 -1.97 -3.84
N VAL A 65 11.13 -3.11 -3.21
CA VAL A 65 11.55 -4.31 -3.93
C VAL A 65 10.46 -4.79 -4.88
N ALA A 66 9.19 -4.76 -4.47
CA ALA A 66 8.07 -5.12 -5.33
C ALA A 66 7.97 -4.19 -6.54
N ALA A 67 8.08 -2.88 -6.35
CA ALA A 67 8.01 -1.89 -7.42
C ALA A 67 9.16 -2.05 -8.43
N VAL A 68 10.39 -2.24 -7.95
CA VAL A 68 11.58 -2.43 -8.81
C VAL A 68 11.42 -3.65 -9.73
N VAL A 69 10.75 -4.70 -9.27
CA VAL A 69 10.55 -5.94 -10.06
C VAL A 69 9.25 -5.90 -10.88
N ALA A 70 8.15 -5.43 -10.27
CA ALA A 70 6.82 -5.43 -10.89
C ALA A 70 6.70 -4.42 -12.02
N VAL A 71 7.32 -3.25 -11.94
CA VAL A 71 7.20 -2.23 -12.98
C VAL A 71 7.82 -2.71 -14.30
N PRO A 72 9.08 -3.20 -14.34
CA PRO A 72 9.63 -3.77 -15.56
C PRO A 72 8.82 -4.96 -16.08
N ILE A 73 8.43 -5.90 -15.21
CA ILE A 73 7.66 -7.09 -15.61
C ILE A 73 6.31 -6.68 -16.21
N GLY A 74 5.59 -5.75 -15.58
CA GLY A 74 4.32 -5.26 -16.08
C GLY A 74 4.45 -4.59 -17.45
N ILE A 75 5.46 -3.74 -17.63
CA ILE A 75 5.73 -3.11 -18.95
C ILE A 75 6.04 -4.19 -19.99
N LEU A 76 6.78 -5.25 -19.64
CA LEU A 76 7.06 -6.36 -20.57
C LEU A 76 5.79 -7.12 -20.95
N ILE A 77 4.93 -7.45 -19.99
CA ILE A 77 3.64 -8.13 -20.22
C ILE A 77 2.72 -7.30 -21.11
N GLY A 78 2.65 -5.98 -20.86
CA GLY A 78 1.77 -5.09 -21.62
C GLY A 78 2.16 -4.97 -23.10
N ASN A 79 3.44 -5.09 -23.45
CA ASN A 79 3.95 -4.78 -24.80
C ASN A 79 4.44 -5.97 -25.61
N PHE A 80 4.81 -7.08 -24.97
CA PHE A 80 5.47 -8.19 -25.65
C PHE A 80 4.62 -9.45 -25.55
N PRO A 81 4.09 -9.98 -26.68
CA PRO A 81 3.23 -11.16 -26.66
C PRO A 81 3.85 -12.39 -25.99
N PHE A 82 5.18 -12.55 -26.09
CA PHE A 82 5.91 -13.63 -25.42
C PHE A 82 5.80 -13.54 -23.89
N PHE A 83 6.13 -12.39 -23.31
CA PHE A 83 6.07 -12.19 -21.86
C PHE A 83 4.63 -12.21 -21.36
N ARG A 84 3.69 -11.70 -22.16
CA ARG A 84 2.26 -11.78 -21.88
C ARG A 84 1.80 -13.22 -21.70
N SER A 85 1.99 -14.05 -22.72
CA SER A 85 1.57 -15.46 -22.70
C SER A 85 2.24 -16.29 -21.60
N LEU A 86 3.49 -15.95 -21.22
CA LEU A 86 4.24 -16.67 -20.19
C LEU A 86 3.87 -16.24 -18.76
N LEU A 87 3.85 -14.93 -18.50
CA LEU A 87 3.79 -14.40 -17.13
C LEU A 87 2.38 -14.01 -16.71
N GLU A 88 1.53 -13.51 -17.63
CA GLU A 88 0.19 -13.05 -17.28
C GLU A 88 -0.69 -14.16 -16.67
N PRO A 89 -0.73 -15.40 -17.19
CA PRO A 89 -1.51 -16.47 -16.55
C PRO A 89 -1.02 -16.82 -15.14
N LEU A 90 0.30 -16.80 -14.92
CA LEU A 90 0.90 -17.08 -13.63
C LEU A 90 0.55 -16.00 -12.60
N LEU A 91 0.73 -14.72 -12.96
CA LEU A 91 0.46 -13.60 -12.07
C LEU A 91 -1.04 -13.40 -11.83
N SER A 92 -1.87 -13.58 -12.85
CA SER A 92 -3.33 -13.49 -12.74
C SER A 92 -3.93 -14.59 -11.88
N THR A 93 -3.31 -15.77 -11.82
CA THR A 93 -3.68 -16.84 -10.88
C THR A 93 -3.18 -16.53 -9.48
N ALA A 94 -1.90 -16.14 -9.37
CA ALA A 94 -1.28 -15.85 -8.08
C ALA A 94 -1.94 -14.69 -7.31
N ARG A 95 -2.57 -13.73 -8.01
CA ARG A 95 -3.29 -12.61 -7.37
C ARG A 95 -4.44 -13.04 -6.46
N TYR A 96 -5.01 -14.24 -6.67
CA TYR A 96 -6.09 -14.79 -5.84
C TYR A 96 -5.56 -15.50 -4.60
N LEU A 97 -4.26 -15.81 -4.55
CA LEU A 97 -3.63 -16.38 -3.38
C LEU A 97 -3.38 -15.26 -2.36
N PRO A 98 -3.97 -15.32 -1.15
CA PRO A 98 -3.74 -14.30 -0.17
C PRO A 98 -2.26 -14.33 0.26
N ALA A 99 -1.60 -13.17 0.28
CA ALA A 99 -0.19 -13.08 0.69
C ALA A 99 0.05 -13.68 2.10
N THR A 100 -0.98 -13.61 2.95
CA THR A 100 -0.98 -14.18 4.30
C THR A 100 -0.87 -15.71 4.31
N ALA A 101 -1.33 -16.41 3.28
CA ALA A 101 -1.17 -17.87 3.17
C ALA A 101 0.30 -18.29 2.94
N PHE A 102 1.17 -17.37 2.51
CA PHE A 102 2.60 -17.64 2.35
C PHE A 102 3.41 -17.48 3.63
N VAL A 103 2.81 -17.00 4.73
CA VAL A 103 3.51 -16.79 6.00
C VAL A 103 4.23 -18.06 6.49
N PRO A 104 3.61 -19.25 6.56
CA PRO A 104 4.29 -20.47 6.99
C PRO A 104 5.47 -20.84 6.07
N LEU A 105 5.30 -20.65 4.76
CA LEU A 105 6.33 -20.95 3.77
C LEU A 105 7.54 -20.02 3.92
N MET A 106 7.31 -18.73 4.11
CA MET A 106 8.38 -17.76 4.33
C MET A 106 9.15 -18.04 5.63
N ILE A 107 8.48 -18.56 6.67
CA ILE A 107 9.16 -18.98 7.91
C ILE A 107 10.10 -20.17 7.64
N ILE A 108 9.65 -21.16 6.86
CA ILE A 108 10.49 -22.32 6.52
C ILE A 108 11.70 -21.89 5.67
N TRP A 109 11.50 -20.98 4.71
CA TRP A 109 12.54 -20.58 3.77
C TRP A 109 13.53 -19.55 4.33
N LEU A 110 13.03 -18.56 5.09
CA LEU A 110 13.80 -17.39 5.53
C LEU A 110 14.00 -17.32 7.05
N GLY A 111 13.38 -18.23 7.79
CA GLY A 111 13.30 -18.16 9.25
C GLY A 111 12.39 -17.02 9.74
N ILE A 112 12.39 -16.81 11.05
CA ILE A 112 11.66 -15.71 11.69
C ILE A 112 12.61 -14.52 11.80
N ASN A 113 12.68 -13.73 10.73
CA ASN A 113 13.62 -12.60 10.60
C ASN A 113 12.95 -11.39 9.95
N GLU A 114 13.67 -10.29 9.76
CA GLU A 114 13.16 -9.11 9.03
C GLU A 114 12.91 -9.42 7.54
N SER A 115 13.74 -10.28 6.93
CA SER A 115 13.57 -10.73 5.54
C SER A 115 12.21 -11.38 5.32
N GLN A 116 11.78 -12.26 6.23
CA GLN A 116 10.47 -12.92 6.17
C GLN A 116 9.33 -11.91 6.13
N LYS A 117 9.36 -10.90 7.01
CA LYS A 117 8.30 -9.88 7.09
C LYS A 117 8.24 -9.01 5.82
N ILE A 118 9.41 -8.60 5.33
CA ILE A 118 9.56 -7.85 4.08
C ILE A 118 9.05 -8.66 2.89
N SER A 119 9.34 -9.96 2.85
CA SER A 119 8.87 -10.85 1.78
C SER A 119 7.34 -10.97 1.73
N ILE A 120 6.64 -10.95 2.87
CA ILE A 120 5.17 -10.96 2.89
C ILE A 120 4.59 -9.67 2.30
N VAL A 121 5.16 -8.52 2.64
CA VAL A 121 4.77 -7.23 2.04
C VAL A 121 5.06 -7.24 0.54
N PHE A 122 6.22 -7.75 0.13
CA PHE A 122 6.58 -7.93 -1.28
C PHE A 122 5.55 -8.78 -2.02
N MET A 123 5.20 -9.97 -1.50
CA MET A 123 4.25 -10.86 -2.16
C MET A 123 2.87 -10.21 -2.29
N GLY A 124 2.38 -9.54 -1.25
CA GLY A 124 1.08 -8.87 -1.29
C GLY A 124 1.02 -7.69 -2.26
N THR A 125 2.14 -7.05 -2.56
CA THR A 125 2.18 -5.88 -3.44
C THR A 125 2.59 -6.22 -4.87
N PHE A 126 3.50 -7.18 -5.06
CA PHE A 126 4.10 -7.53 -6.34
C PHE A 126 3.06 -7.97 -7.39
N PHE A 127 2.23 -8.98 -7.08
CA PHE A 127 1.29 -9.55 -8.04
C PHE A 127 0.26 -8.52 -8.55
N PRO A 128 -0.48 -7.79 -7.70
CA PRO A 128 -1.43 -6.78 -8.18
C PRO A 128 -0.72 -5.63 -8.89
N LEU A 129 0.45 -5.19 -8.41
CA LEU A 129 1.20 -4.10 -9.04
C LEU A 129 1.64 -4.48 -10.46
N ALA A 130 2.22 -5.67 -10.67
CA ALA A 130 2.67 -6.09 -11.99
C ALA A 130 1.52 -6.12 -13.01
N LEU A 131 0.33 -6.57 -12.60
CA LEU A 131 -0.87 -6.59 -13.44
C LEU A 131 -1.43 -5.19 -13.72
N PHE A 132 -1.43 -4.28 -12.73
CA PHE A 132 -1.81 -2.89 -12.98
C PHE A 132 -0.89 -2.23 -14.00
N ILE A 133 0.43 -2.43 -13.86
CA ILE A 133 1.40 -1.86 -14.80
C ILE A 133 1.26 -2.47 -16.19
N ALA A 134 0.96 -3.77 -16.29
CA ALA A 134 0.65 -4.42 -17.57
C ALA A 134 -0.56 -3.80 -18.25
N SER A 135 -1.68 -3.63 -17.52
CA SER A 135 -2.89 -3.00 -18.04
C SER A 135 -2.66 -1.53 -18.44
N ILE A 136 -1.90 -0.77 -17.66
CA ILE A 136 -1.54 0.62 -17.99
C ILE A 136 -0.76 0.66 -19.30
N SER A 137 0.24 -0.21 -19.42
CA SER A 137 1.10 -0.21 -20.60
C SER A 137 0.40 -0.69 -21.86
N GLU A 138 -0.52 -1.64 -21.74
CA GLU A 138 -1.38 -2.07 -22.85
C GLU A 138 -2.37 -0.98 -23.27
N GLY A 139 -2.81 -0.14 -22.32
CA GLY A 139 -3.77 0.93 -22.56
C GLY A 139 -3.23 2.14 -23.35
N VAL A 140 -1.93 2.17 -23.69
CA VAL A 140 -1.36 3.25 -24.52
C VAL A 140 -1.90 3.12 -25.95
N SER A 141 -2.49 4.20 -26.47
CA SER A 141 -3.14 4.20 -27.78
C SER A 141 -2.19 3.74 -28.90
N SER A 142 -2.63 2.79 -29.71
CA SER A 142 -1.92 2.35 -30.91
C SER A 142 -1.66 3.50 -31.88
N ASP A 143 -2.58 4.47 -31.97
CA ASP A 143 -2.46 5.60 -32.90
C ASP A 143 -1.29 6.52 -32.55
N LEU A 144 -1.04 6.76 -31.25
CA LEU A 144 0.12 7.51 -30.78
C LEU A 144 1.44 6.82 -31.18
N MET A 145 1.49 5.49 -31.04
CA MET A 145 2.66 4.70 -31.45
C MET A 145 2.82 4.67 -32.97
N ASN A 146 1.74 4.44 -33.72
CA ASN A 146 1.73 4.42 -35.18
C ASN A 146 2.13 5.76 -35.77
N SER A 147 1.69 6.88 -35.18
CA SER A 147 2.11 8.23 -35.58
C SER A 147 3.62 8.41 -35.45
N ALA A 148 4.23 7.92 -34.37
CA ALA A 148 5.68 7.95 -34.21
C ALA A 148 6.41 7.07 -35.25
N TYR A 149 5.87 5.89 -35.56
CA TYR A 149 6.41 5.04 -36.63
C TYR A 149 6.33 5.73 -38.00
N SER A 150 5.23 6.42 -38.32
CA SER A 150 5.08 7.19 -39.57
C SER A 150 6.08 8.35 -39.69
N LEU A 151 6.56 8.90 -38.57
CA LEU A 151 7.63 9.90 -38.53
C LEU A 151 9.05 9.28 -38.63
N GLY A 152 9.16 7.97 -38.86
CA GLY A 152 10.43 7.26 -39.00
C GLY A 152 11.08 6.84 -37.68
N ALA A 153 10.34 6.86 -36.56
CA ALA A 153 10.87 6.39 -35.29
C ALA A 153 11.10 4.87 -35.31
N SER A 154 12.28 4.43 -34.86
CA SER A 154 12.58 3.01 -34.60
C SER A 154 11.79 2.48 -33.40
N SER A 155 11.60 1.16 -33.29
CA SER A 155 10.90 0.53 -32.15
C SER A 155 11.50 0.92 -30.80
N ARG A 156 12.83 1.09 -30.72
CA ARG A 156 13.49 1.58 -29.50
C ARG A 156 13.11 3.03 -29.18
N GLN A 157 13.00 3.89 -30.18
CA GLN A 157 12.55 5.27 -29.98
C GLN A 157 11.08 5.33 -29.59
N VAL A 158 10.20 4.53 -30.22
CA VAL A 158 8.79 4.45 -29.82
C VAL A 158 8.67 3.99 -28.37
N PHE A 159 9.42 2.95 -27.96
CA PHE A 159 9.40 2.48 -26.59
C PHE A 159 9.85 3.55 -25.57
N PHE A 160 11.04 4.13 -25.74
CA PHE A 160 11.60 5.05 -24.74
C PHE A 160 11.06 6.48 -24.82
N LYS A 161 10.59 6.94 -25.98
CA LYS A 161 10.16 8.33 -26.18
C LYS A 161 8.65 8.51 -26.26
N VAL A 162 7.90 7.44 -26.48
CA VAL A 162 6.44 7.52 -26.64
C VAL A 162 5.75 6.69 -25.57
N LEU A 163 6.00 5.38 -25.55
CA LEU A 163 5.30 4.46 -24.67
C LEU A 163 5.65 4.72 -23.19
N LEU A 164 6.93 4.66 -22.83
CA LEU A 164 7.35 4.79 -21.45
C LEU A 164 6.92 6.14 -20.84
N PRO A 165 7.14 7.30 -21.49
CA PRO A 165 6.66 8.58 -20.99
C PRO A 165 5.14 8.67 -20.87
N ALA A 166 4.38 8.04 -21.79
CA ALA A 166 2.91 8.01 -21.72
C ALA A 166 2.39 7.19 -20.53
N CYS A 167 3.07 6.11 -20.16
CA CYS A 167 2.68 5.26 -19.03
C CYS A 167 3.03 5.87 -17.67
N VAL A 168 4.13 6.62 -17.58
CA VAL A 168 4.74 7.03 -16.29
C VAL A 168 3.75 7.68 -15.30
N PRO A 169 2.88 8.64 -15.69
CA PRO A 169 1.91 9.22 -14.76
C PRO A 169 0.98 8.16 -14.14
N ALA A 170 0.41 7.29 -14.98
CA ALA A 170 -0.47 6.22 -14.54
C ALA A 170 0.27 5.15 -13.71
N ILE A 171 1.55 4.88 -14.02
CA ILE A 171 2.41 3.99 -13.21
C ILE A 171 2.58 4.56 -11.81
N VAL A 172 2.81 5.87 -11.67
CA VAL A 172 2.94 6.52 -10.35
C VAL A 172 1.63 6.44 -9.56
N ASP A 173 0.48 6.55 -10.21
CA ASP A 173 -0.82 6.31 -9.57
C ASP A 173 -1.01 4.84 -9.14
N ALA A 174 -0.57 3.86 -9.94
CA ALA A 174 -0.60 2.45 -9.55
C ALA A 174 0.33 2.15 -8.36
N LEU A 175 1.51 2.78 -8.33
CA LEU A 175 2.44 2.72 -7.20
C LEU A 175 1.80 3.31 -5.93
N ARG A 176 1.09 4.43 -6.04
CA ARG A 176 0.36 5.04 -4.92
C ARG A 176 -0.69 4.10 -4.33
N ILE A 177 -1.52 3.50 -5.18
CA ILE A 177 -2.58 2.59 -4.74
C ILE A 177 -2.00 1.36 -4.05
N THR A 178 -0.95 0.76 -4.64
CA THR A 178 -0.34 -0.46 -4.08
C THR A 178 0.52 -0.20 -2.86
N ALA A 179 1.11 0.99 -2.71
CA ALA A 179 1.74 1.42 -1.45
C ALA A 179 0.72 1.48 -0.30
N GLY A 180 -0.51 1.92 -0.57
CA GLY A 180 -1.60 1.87 0.41
C GLY A 180 -1.93 0.43 0.85
N ILE A 181 -1.97 -0.50 -0.12
CA ILE A 181 -2.21 -1.93 0.14
C ILE A 181 -1.06 -2.54 0.97
N ALA A 182 0.19 -2.10 0.78
CA ALA A 182 1.34 -2.61 1.53
C ALA A 182 1.18 -2.51 3.06
N TRP A 183 0.53 -1.44 3.54
CA TRP A 183 0.21 -1.24 4.96
C TRP A 183 -0.73 -2.31 5.54
N THR A 184 -1.54 -2.97 4.71
CA THR A 184 -2.41 -4.07 5.17
C THR A 184 -1.61 -5.33 5.46
N TYR A 185 -0.57 -5.60 4.67
CA TYR A 185 0.24 -6.81 4.78
C TYR A 185 1.27 -6.74 5.89
N VAL A 186 1.77 -5.54 6.23
CA VAL A 186 2.74 -5.42 7.33
C VAL A 186 2.15 -5.85 8.67
N ILE A 187 0.88 -5.54 8.93
CA ILE A 187 0.21 -5.96 10.17
C ILE A 187 0.27 -7.49 10.28
N VAL A 188 -0.14 -8.19 9.22
CA VAL A 188 -0.13 -9.66 9.22
C VAL A 188 1.27 -10.24 9.31
N ALA A 189 2.23 -9.64 8.60
CA ALA A 189 3.64 -10.05 8.66
C ALA A 189 4.21 -9.92 10.08
N GLU A 190 3.79 -8.92 10.84
CA GLU A 190 4.26 -8.66 12.19
C GLU A 190 3.68 -9.59 13.24
N LEU A 191 2.48 -10.15 13.02
CA LEU A 191 1.84 -11.06 13.98
C LEU A 191 2.67 -12.33 14.25
N VAL A 192 3.62 -12.66 13.38
CA VAL A 192 4.42 -13.87 13.50
C VAL A 192 5.88 -13.53 13.81
N GLY A 193 6.19 -13.51 15.11
CA GLY A 193 7.57 -13.42 15.59
C GLY A 193 8.26 -12.08 15.31
N ALA A 194 7.52 -10.96 15.34
CA ALA A 194 8.11 -9.64 15.41
C ALA A 194 8.23 -9.16 16.87
N ASP A 195 9.38 -8.61 17.23
CA ASP A 195 9.60 -8.01 18.56
C ASP A 195 9.10 -6.56 18.64
N LYS A 196 9.10 -5.87 17.49
CA LYS A 196 8.67 -4.49 17.31
C LYS A 196 7.75 -4.39 16.11
N GLY A 197 6.82 -3.45 16.11
CA GLY A 197 5.91 -3.17 15.01
C GLY A 197 4.51 -2.80 15.48
N MET A 198 3.84 -1.93 14.72
CA MET A 198 2.49 -1.47 15.04
C MET A 198 1.48 -2.62 15.10
N GLY A 199 1.62 -3.65 14.26
CA GLY A 199 0.78 -4.84 14.29
C GLY A 199 0.93 -5.65 15.58
N ILE A 200 2.14 -5.75 16.12
CA ILE A 200 2.37 -6.38 17.43
C ILE A 200 1.86 -5.49 18.57
N ALA A 201 2.04 -4.17 18.52
CA ALA A 201 1.48 -3.27 19.51
C ALA A 201 -0.06 -3.38 19.58
N ILE A 202 -0.73 -3.51 18.43
CA ILE A 202 -2.17 -3.78 18.34
C ILE A 202 -2.50 -5.13 18.97
N LEU A 203 -1.77 -6.20 18.62
CA LEU A 203 -2.00 -7.55 19.14
C LEU A 203 -1.82 -7.61 20.67
N GLN A 204 -0.78 -6.96 21.20
CA GLN A 204 -0.53 -6.89 22.64
C GLN A 204 -1.65 -6.15 23.36
N SER A 205 -2.08 -5.00 22.82
CA SER A 205 -3.21 -4.23 23.36
C SER A 205 -4.50 -5.06 23.38
N GLN A 206 -4.74 -5.83 22.32
CA GLN A 206 -5.89 -6.72 22.19
C GLN A 206 -5.88 -7.85 23.23
N ARG A 207 -4.71 -8.41 23.56
CA ARG A 207 -4.57 -9.44 24.62
C ARG A 207 -4.96 -8.92 26.00
N PHE A 208 -4.70 -7.65 26.29
CA PHE A 208 -5.09 -7.00 27.54
C PHE A 208 -6.46 -6.30 27.47
N LEU A 209 -7.20 -6.49 26.37
CA LEU A 209 -8.51 -5.87 26.14
C LEU A 209 -8.49 -4.33 26.25
N LEU A 210 -7.34 -3.71 25.91
CA LEU A 210 -7.16 -2.26 25.88
C LEU A 210 -7.65 -1.75 24.52
N THR A 211 -8.97 -1.67 24.36
CA THR A 211 -9.62 -1.39 23.07
C THR A 211 -9.36 0.03 22.56
N ASP A 212 -9.12 0.98 23.45
CA ASP A 212 -8.63 2.32 23.14
C ASP A 212 -7.27 2.29 22.42
N GLN A 213 -6.34 1.46 22.90
CA GLN A 213 -5.02 1.27 22.28
C GLN A 213 -5.10 0.49 20.97
N VAL A 214 -5.97 -0.52 20.89
CA VAL A 214 -6.21 -1.26 19.64
C VAL A 214 -6.67 -0.30 18.54
N ILE A 215 -7.68 0.52 18.82
CA ILE A 215 -8.21 1.48 17.85
C ILE A 215 -7.18 2.59 17.57
N ALA A 216 -6.46 3.09 18.58
CA ALA A 216 -5.38 4.05 18.38
C ALA A 216 -4.30 3.52 17.42
N GLY A 217 -3.90 2.26 17.58
CA GLY A 217 -2.94 1.61 16.69
C GLY A 217 -3.47 1.44 15.26
N ILE A 218 -4.73 1.04 15.08
CA ILE A 218 -5.37 0.96 13.75
C ILE A 218 -5.43 2.33 13.08
N VAL A 219 -5.81 3.37 13.84
CA VAL A 219 -5.84 4.75 13.36
C VAL A 219 -4.45 5.23 12.98
N ALA A 220 -3.40 4.90 13.75
CA ALA A 220 -2.02 5.25 13.44
C ALA A 220 -1.55 4.66 12.10
N VAL A 221 -1.83 3.37 11.85
CA VAL A 221 -1.55 2.74 10.54
C VAL A 221 -2.33 3.44 9.43
N GLY A 222 -3.60 3.77 9.67
CA GLY A 222 -4.42 4.53 8.71
C GLY A 222 -3.84 5.91 8.39
N ILE A 223 -3.37 6.65 9.41
CA ILE A 223 -2.72 7.95 9.23
C ILE A 223 -1.46 7.80 8.38
N LEU A 224 -0.59 6.82 8.65
CA LEU A 224 0.61 6.59 7.86
C LEU A 224 0.31 6.17 6.41
N GLY A 225 -0.75 5.38 6.21
CA GLY A 225 -1.27 5.07 4.89
C GLY A 225 -1.73 6.32 4.13
N VAL A 226 -2.49 7.21 4.77
CA VAL A 226 -2.93 8.49 4.18
C VAL A 226 -1.75 9.41 3.92
N LEU A 227 -0.77 9.52 4.84
CA LEU A 227 0.43 10.31 4.64
C LEU A 227 1.24 9.81 3.44
N THR A 228 1.33 8.48 3.27
CA THR A 228 1.95 7.85 2.11
C THR A 228 1.20 8.25 0.83
N ASP A 229 -0.13 8.12 0.80
CA ASP A 229 -0.97 8.51 -0.35
C ASP A 229 -0.80 9.99 -0.70
N LEU A 230 -0.82 10.89 0.30
CA LEU A 230 -0.63 12.32 0.12
C LEU A 230 0.76 12.65 -0.43
N ALA A 231 1.81 11.99 0.06
CA ALA A 231 3.16 12.16 -0.46
C ALA A 231 3.24 11.78 -1.94
N PHE A 232 2.62 10.68 -2.35
CA PHE A 232 2.52 10.29 -3.75
C PHE A 232 1.71 11.28 -4.58
N ARG A 233 0.56 11.78 -4.10
CA ARG A 233 -0.23 12.79 -4.82
C ARG A 233 0.54 14.10 -5.01
N TYR A 234 1.27 14.53 -3.99
CA TYR A 234 2.12 15.71 -4.07
C TYR A 234 3.24 15.51 -5.10
N ALA A 235 3.92 14.36 -5.05
CA ALA A 235 4.92 14.01 -6.05
C ALA A 235 4.33 13.98 -7.47
N HIS A 236 3.16 13.37 -7.65
CA HIS A 236 2.48 13.30 -8.94
C HIS A 236 2.17 14.70 -9.50
N ARG A 237 1.59 15.59 -8.70
CA ARG A 237 1.34 17.00 -9.11
C ARG A 237 2.62 17.75 -9.46
N LYS A 238 3.69 17.52 -8.71
CA LYS A 238 4.98 18.20 -8.91
C LYS A 238 5.69 17.71 -10.18
N PHE A 239 5.68 16.42 -10.46
CA PHE A 239 6.39 15.83 -11.61
C PHE A 239 5.56 15.80 -12.89
N PHE A 240 4.23 15.81 -12.80
CA PHE A 240 3.32 15.76 -13.94
C PHE A 240 2.31 16.92 -13.92
N PRO A 241 2.77 18.19 -13.96
CA PRO A 241 1.88 19.34 -13.92
C PRO A 241 0.98 19.44 -15.15
N TYR A 242 1.39 18.88 -16.29
CA TYR A 242 0.65 18.90 -17.56
C TYR A 242 -0.62 18.02 -17.57
N MET A 243 -0.86 17.23 -16.51
CA MET A 243 -2.05 16.39 -16.37
C MET A 243 -3.22 17.12 -15.68
N TYR A 244 -3.02 18.36 -15.21
CA TYR A 244 -3.98 19.13 -14.40
C TYR A 244 -4.39 20.44 -15.07
#